data_AF-A0A9X9A2S6-F1
#
_entry.id   AF-A0A9X9A2S6-F1
#
_cell.length_a   1.000
_cell.length_b   1.000
_cell.length_c   1.000
_cell.angle_alpha   90.00
_cell.angle_beta   90.00
_cell.angle_gamma   90.00
#
_symmetry.space_group_name_H-M   'P 1'
#
loop_
_entity.id
_entity.type
_entity.pdbx_description
1 polymer ?
#
loop_
_entity_poly.entity_id
_entity_poly.type
_entity_poly.pdbx_seq_one_letter_code
_entity_poly.pdbx_strand_id
1 'polypeptide(L)'
;PLLMPVFSFEEPTGPHRIGTKLYHWVDHQRNEPYSKNPNNRRELMVQIWYPAAEKSKGDPEPYIRNINELSKGLEKTLSIPAFAFSHMELV
;
A
#
# COMPACT_ATOMS: atom_id res chain seq x y z
N PRO A 1 20.21 -10.33 1.10
CA PRO A 1 18.85 -10.85 1.36
C PRO A 1 18.72 -12.32 0.88
N LEU A 2 19.21 -13.28 1.67
CA LEU A 2 19.06 -14.72 1.39
C LEU A 2 18.23 -15.44 2.47
N LEU A 3 17.85 -14.75 3.54
CA LEU A 3 17.23 -15.34 4.74
C LEU A 3 15.71 -15.15 4.82
N MET A 4 15.15 -14.18 4.07
CA MET A 4 13.71 -13.89 4.09
C MET A 4 13.08 -14.37 2.76
N PRO A 5 11.93 -15.06 2.80
CA PRO A 5 11.29 -15.61 1.60
C PRO A 5 10.68 -14.51 0.73
N VAL A 6 10.79 -14.64 -0.58
CA VAL A 6 9.97 -13.90 -1.55
C VAL A 6 8.89 -14.85 -2.03
N PHE A 7 7.63 -14.47 -1.88
CA PHE A 7 6.47 -15.25 -2.30
C PHE A 7 5.77 -14.55 -3.46
N SER A 8 5.13 -15.34 -4.32
CA SER A 8 4.23 -14.85 -5.36
C SER A 8 2.78 -15.08 -4.95
N PHE A 9 1.88 -14.19 -5.37
CA PHE A 9 0.45 -14.41 -5.24
C PHE A 9 -0.10 -15.21 -6.43
N GLU A 10 -1.22 -15.89 -6.21
CA GLU A 10 -1.97 -16.53 -7.29
C GLU A 10 -2.43 -15.50 -8.33
N GLU A 11 -2.37 -15.88 -9.60
CA GLU A 11 -2.84 -15.01 -10.68
C GLU A 11 -4.37 -14.89 -10.66
N PRO A 12 -4.94 -13.70 -10.90
CA PRO A 12 -6.38 -13.55 -11.05
C PRO A 12 -6.91 -14.38 -12.22
N THR A 13 -7.91 -15.21 -11.97
CA THR A 13 -8.48 -16.15 -12.97
C THR A 13 -9.68 -15.61 -13.75
N GLY A 14 -10.05 -14.35 -13.50
CA GLY A 14 -11.21 -13.70 -14.13
C GLY A 14 -10.97 -13.29 -15.59
N PRO A 15 -12.04 -13.03 -16.36
CA PRO A 15 -11.94 -12.72 -17.79
C PRO A 15 -11.46 -11.29 -18.08
N HIS A 16 -11.34 -10.44 -17.05
CA HIS A 16 -10.99 -9.04 -17.21
C HIS A 16 -9.60 -8.76 -16.66
N ARG A 17 -8.88 -7.86 -17.34
CA ARG A 17 -7.67 -7.24 -16.76
C ARG A 17 -8.06 -6.42 -15.54
N ILE A 18 -7.14 -6.22 -14.62
CA ILE A 18 -7.36 -5.44 -13.40
C ILE A 18 -6.56 -4.15 -13.48
N GLY A 19 -7.26 -3.03 -13.29
CA GLY A 19 -6.66 -1.73 -13.06
C GLY A 19 -6.79 -1.36 -11.58
N THR A 20 -5.92 -0.46 -11.13
CA THR A 20 -6.03 0.09 -9.78
C THR A 20 -5.76 1.58 -9.77
N LYS A 21 -6.42 2.29 -8.85
CA LYS A 21 -6.23 3.71 -8.60
C LYS A 21 -6.13 3.92 -7.10
N LEU A 22 -5.08 4.63 -6.69
CA LEU A 22 -4.89 5.10 -5.32
C LEU A 22 -5.33 6.55 -5.21
N TYR A 23 -6.19 6.84 -4.24
CA TYR A 23 -6.62 8.18 -3.89
C TYR A 23 -6.17 8.52 -2.47
N HIS A 24 -5.88 9.80 -2.27
CA HIS A 24 -5.76 10.42 -0.96
C HIS A 24 -6.93 11.37 -0.80
N TRP A 25 -7.90 10.97 0.03
CA TRP A 25 -9.07 11.79 0.32
C TRP A 25 -8.86 12.57 1.60
N VAL A 26 -9.15 13.86 1.56
CA VAL A 26 -9.11 14.74 2.72
C VAL A 26 -10.52 15.26 2.97
N ASP A 27 -11.05 14.95 4.14
CA ASP A 27 -12.33 15.48 4.60
C ASP A 27 -12.07 16.75 5.42
N HIS A 28 -12.19 17.90 4.76
CA HIS A 28 -11.99 19.20 5.37
C HIS A 28 -13.06 19.60 6.39
N GLN A 29 -14.20 18.89 6.44
CA GLN A 29 -15.31 19.20 7.34
C GLN A 29 -15.15 18.53 8.72
N ARG A 30 -14.37 17.44 8.81
CA ARG A 30 -14.18 16.68 10.06
C ARG A 30 -12.74 16.76 10.58
N ASN A 31 -12.61 16.80 11.90
CA ASN A 31 -11.32 16.68 12.58
C ASN A 31 -10.85 15.21 12.59
N GLU A 32 -9.55 14.98 12.64
CA GLU A 32 -8.99 13.63 12.81
C GLU A 32 -9.15 13.14 14.28
N PRO A 33 -9.98 12.12 14.55
CA PRO A 33 -10.27 11.68 15.92
C PRO A 33 -9.07 11.11 16.68
N TYR A 34 -8.03 10.63 15.97
CA TYR A 34 -6.85 10.03 16.59
C TYR A 34 -5.62 10.96 16.62
N SER A 35 -5.79 12.23 16.23
CA SER A 35 -4.71 13.22 16.32
C SER A 35 -4.82 14.04 17.61
N LYS A 36 -3.67 14.33 18.22
CA LYS A 36 -3.57 15.32 19.30
C LYS A 36 -3.62 16.76 18.79
N ASN A 37 -3.37 16.97 17.49
CA ASN A 37 -3.42 18.29 16.88
C ASN A 37 -4.85 18.59 16.37
N PRO A 38 -5.54 19.58 16.95
CA PRO A 38 -6.92 19.90 16.57
C PRO A 38 -7.05 20.47 15.14
N ASN A 39 -5.94 20.90 14.53
CA ASN A 39 -5.93 21.41 13.15
C ASN A 39 -5.88 20.28 12.11
N ASN A 40 -5.61 19.03 12.51
CA ASN A 40 -5.57 17.92 11.58
C ASN A 40 -6.99 17.55 11.12
N ARG A 41 -7.12 17.37 9.81
CA ARG A 41 -8.36 16.93 9.16
C ARG A 41 -8.33 15.42 8.94
N ARG A 42 -9.51 14.82 8.82
CA ARG A 42 -9.63 13.38 8.59
C ARG A 42 -9.14 13.06 7.17
N GLU A 43 -8.20 12.12 7.07
CA GLU A 43 -7.63 11.68 5.80
C GLU A 43 -7.82 10.18 5.61
N LEU A 44 -8.00 9.75 4.35
CA LEU A 44 -8.13 8.35 3.98
C LEU A 44 -7.35 8.05 2.71
N MET A 45 -6.45 7.08 2.77
CA MET A 45 -5.89 6.44 1.59
C MET A 45 -6.87 5.39 1.11
N VAL A 46 -7.30 5.47 -0.16
CA VAL A 46 -8.28 4.57 -0.75
C VAL A 46 -7.73 4.00 -2.05
N GLN A 47 -7.55 2.68 -2.08
CA GLN A 47 -7.16 1.96 -3.29
C GLN A 47 -8.36 1.21 -3.84
N ILE A 48 -8.64 1.43 -5.13
CA ILE A 48 -9.78 0.84 -5.82
C ILE A 48 -9.23 -0.05 -6.93
N TRP A 49 -9.61 -1.32 -6.93
CA TRP A 49 -9.36 -2.27 -8.02
C TRP A 49 -10.63 -2.41 -8.86
N TYR A 50 -10.48 -2.37 -10.18
CA TYR A 50 -11.61 -2.39 -11.10
C TYR A 50 -11.27 -3.13 -12.40
N PRO A 51 -12.27 -3.67 -13.13
CA PRO A 51 -12.05 -4.24 -14.46
C PRO A 51 -11.49 -3.19 -15.41
N ALA A 52 -10.31 -3.45 -15.94
CA ALA A 52 -9.65 -2.62 -16.93
C ALA A 52 -9.97 -3.13 -18.34
N ALA A 53 -9.99 -2.22 -19.33
CA ALA A 53 -10.12 -2.58 -20.72
C ALA A 53 -8.95 -3.47 -21.16
N GLU A 54 -9.14 -4.39 -22.10
CA GLU A 54 -8.08 -5.32 -22.55
C GLU A 54 -6.82 -4.60 -23.05
N LYS A 55 -7.02 -3.46 -23.71
CA LYS A 55 -5.94 -2.63 -24.30
C LYS A 55 -5.33 -1.64 -23.29
N SER A 56 -5.69 -1.72 -22.01
CA SER A 56 -5.10 -0.87 -20.98
C SER A 56 -3.59 -1.12 -20.89
N LYS A 57 -2.81 -0.05 -20.80
CA LYS A 57 -1.38 -0.08 -20.55
C LYS A 57 -1.10 0.62 -19.22
N GLY A 58 -0.12 0.12 -18.50
CA GLY A 58 0.34 0.67 -17.22
C GLY A 58 1.39 -0.26 -16.62
N ASP A 59 2.18 0.28 -15.70
CA ASP A 59 3.13 -0.51 -14.94
C ASP A 59 2.39 -1.32 -13.87
N PRO A 60 2.88 -2.52 -13.50
CA PRO A 60 2.36 -3.26 -12.37
C PRO A 60 2.36 -2.42 -11.10
N GLU A 61 1.27 -2.49 -10.35
CA GLU A 61 1.17 -1.83 -9.06
C GLU A 61 1.96 -2.64 -8.01
N PRO A 62 2.95 -2.05 -7.30
CA PRO A 62 3.63 -2.73 -6.21
C PRO A 62 2.64 -3.10 -5.10
N TYR A 63 2.84 -4.26 -4.46
CA TYR A 63 1.98 -4.66 -3.34
C TYR A 63 2.09 -3.67 -2.15
N ILE A 64 3.29 -3.11 -1.92
CA ILE A 64 3.55 -2.07 -0.92
C ILE A 64 4.37 -0.93 -1.54
N ARG A 65 3.75 0.23 -1.78
CA ARG A 65 4.42 1.40 -2.41
C ARG A 65 5.53 2.03 -1.57
N ASN A 66 5.33 2.16 -0.26
CA ASN A 66 6.19 2.93 0.65
C ASN A 66 6.86 2.03 1.69
N ILE A 67 7.32 0.86 1.27
CA ILE A 67 7.90 -0.15 2.15
C ILE A 67 9.03 0.36 3.03
N ASN A 68 9.87 1.29 2.57
CA ASN A 68 10.91 1.89 3.41
C ASN A 68 10.33 2.67 4.60
N GLU A 69 9.27 3.44 4.39
CA GLU A 69 8.60 4.19 5.47
C GLU A 69 7.78 3.26 6.36
N LEU A 70 7.10 2.28 5.76
CA LEU A 70 6.38 1.25 6.50
C LEU A 70 7.32 0.45 7.40
N SER A 71 8.47 0.03 6.88
CA SER A 71 9.46 -0.78 7.62
C SER A 71 10.03 -0.04 8.82
N LYS A 72 10.34 1.26 8.68
CA LYS A 72 10.75 2.11 9.82
C LYS A 72 9.64 2.23 10.87
N GLY A 73 8.38 2.38 10.44
CA GLY A 73 7.22 2.43 11.33
C GLY A 73 7.00 1.11 12.09
N LEU A 74 7.14 -0.02 11.39
CA LEU A 74 7.03 -1.36 11.95
C LEU A 74 8.18 -1.67 12.90
N GLU A 75 9.41 -1.25 12.60
CA GLU A 75 10.55 -1.40 13.52
C GLU A 75 10.26 -0.76 14.87
N LYS A 76 9.75 0.48 14.85
CA LYS A 76 9.37 1.19 16.07
C LYS A 76 8.24 0.51 16.86
N THR A 77 7.34 -0.20 16.17
CA THR A 77 6.12 -0.77 16.76
C THR A 77 6.32 -2.22 17.23
N LEU A 78 7.06 -3.01 16.47
CA LEU A 78 7.25 -4.45 16.65
C LEU A 78 8.64 -4.80 17.19
N SER A 79 9.57 -3.83 17.26
CA SER A 79 10.98 -4.06 17.62
C SER A 79 11.71 -5.04 16.69
N ILE A 80 11.23 -5.17 15.44
CA ILE A 80 11.86 -5.97 14.39
C ILE A 80 12.67 -5.04 13.49
N PRO A 81 13.96 -5.30 13.22
CA PRO A 81 14.78 -4.41 12.37
C PRO A 81 14.17 -4.16 10.98
N ALA A 82 14.18 -2.91 10.49
CA ALA A 82 13.58 -2.55 9.21
C ALA A 82 14.10 -3.37 8.02
N PHE A 83 15.38 -3.77 8.04
CA PHE A 83 15.95 -4.59 6.96
C PHE A 83 15.25 -5.94 6.79
N ALA A 84 14.61 -6.47 7.84
CA ALA A 84 13.86 -7.72 7.76
C ALA A 84 12.69 -7.62 6.78
N PHE A 85 12.14 -6.43 6.54
CA PHE A 85 11.01 -6.19 5.63
C PHE A 85 11.44 -5.80 4.21
N SER A 86 12.74 -5.58 3.95
CA SER A 86 13.25 -5.15 2.64
C SER A 86 12.88 -6.10 1.49
N HIS A 87 12.76 -7.40 1.76
CA HIS A 87 12.38 -8.40 0.77
C HIS A 87 10.97 -8.20 0.21
N MET A 88 10.10 -7.44 0.88
CA MET A 88 8.75 -7.15 0.42
C MET A 88 8.70 -6.16 -0.75
N GLU A 89 9.82 -5.52 -1.11
CA GLU A 89 9.96 -4.76 -2.36
C GLU A 89 9.89 -5.65 -3.61
N LEU A 90 10.12 -6.95 -3.44
CA LEU A 90 10.22 -7.92 -4.53
C LEU A 90 8.93 -8.73 -4.73
N VAL A 91 7.89 -8.45 -3.93
CA VAL A 91 6.58 -9.10 -3.98
C VAL A 91 5.65 -8.37 -4.93
#